data_AF-A0A8T5K9K2-F1
#
_entry.id   AF-A0A8T5K9K2-F1
#
_cell.length_a   1.000
_cell.length_b   1.000
_cell.length_c   1.000
_cell.angle_alpha   90.00
_cell.angle_beta   90.00
_cell.angle_gamma   90.00
#
_symmetry.space_group_name_H-M   'P 1'
#
loop_
_entity.id
_entity.type
_entity.pdbx_description
1 polymer ?
#
loop_
_entity_poly.entity_id
_entity_poly.type
_entity_poly.pdbx_seq_one_letter_code
_entity_poly.pdbx_strand_id
1 'polypeptide(L)' 'MDANIALDKILKPKSLAVIGASTDPFKWGYMILNAIKQSGFEGPIYPVNPRAEE' A
#
# COMPACT_ATOMS: atom_id res chain seq x y z
N MET A 1 4.87 -2.84 -27.75
CA MET A 1 4.91 -2.43 -26.33
C MET A 1 4.78 -3.70 -25.53
N ASP A 2 5.86 -4.17 -24.92
CA ASP A 2 5.88 -5.49 -24.28
C ASP A 2 4.88 -5.53 -23.12
N ALA A 3 3.89 -6.42 -23.21
CA ALA A 3 2.84 -6.57 -22.20
C ALA A 3 3.40 -6.77 -20.77
N ASN A 4 4.62 -7.31 -20.68
CA ASN A 4 5.35 -7.50 -19.44
C ASN A 4 5.65 -6.17 -18.69
N ILE A 5 5.96 -5.09 -19.40
CA ILE A 5 6.28 -3.79 -18.76
C ILE A 5 5.02 -3.17 -18.14
N ALA A 6 3.85 -3.40 -18.75
CA ALA A 6 2.59 -2.85 -18.24
C ALA A 6 2.17 -3.50 -16.91
N LEU A 7 2.32 -4.83 -16.79
CA LEU A 7 1.97 -5.55 -15.56
C LEU A 7 3.02 -5.42 -14.46
N ASP A 8 4.30 -5.22 -14.79
CA ASP A 8 5.35 -5.04 -13.79
C ASP A 8 5.03 -3.86 -12.83
N LYS A 9 4.33 -2.83 -13.30
CA LYS A 9 3.89 -1.71 -12.43
C LYS A 9 2.90 -2.14 -11.34
N ILE A 10 2.13 -3.20 -11.58
CA ILE A 10 1.12 -3.72 -10.64
C ILE A 10 1.73 -4.83 -9.77
N LEU A 11 2.49 -5.74 -10.38
CA LEU A 11 3.03 -6.93 -9.72
C LEU A 11 4.36 -6.68 -9.01
N LYS A 12 5.12 -5.66 -9.42
CA LYS A 12 6.42 -5.27 -8.86
C LYS A 12 6.49 -3.75 -8.67
N PRO A 13 5.55 -3.16 -7.91
CA PRO A 13 5.53 -1.73 -7.70
C PRO A 13 6.78 -1.28 -6.92
N LYS A 14 7.34 -0.12 -7.28
CA LYS A 14 8.47 0.47 -6.56
C LYS A 14 8.04 1.13 -5.24
N SER A 15 6.77 1.48 -5.13
CA SER A 15 6.16 2.12 -3.96
C SER A 15 4.65 1.88 -3.96
N LEU A 16 4.02 1.97 -2.79
CA LEU A 16 2.58 1.79 -2.62
C LEU A 16 1.95 2.98 -1.90
N ALA A 17 0.77 3.41 -2.34
CA ALA A 17 -0.08 4.33 -1.60
C ALA A 17 -1.36 3.61 -1.16
N VAL A 18 -1.68 3.67 0.14
CA VAL A 18 -2.86 3.00 0.71
C VAL A 18 -3.90 4.06 1.06
N ILE A 19 -4.85 4.27 0.14
CA ILE A 19 -5.94 5.23 0.31
C ILE A 19 -6.99 4.66 1.25
N GLY A 20 -7.36 5.42 2.28
CA GLY A 20 -8.24 4.95 3.35
C GLY A 20 -7.50 4.19 4.45
N ALA A 21 -6.18 4.41 4.59
CA ALA A 21 -5.41 3.90 5.71
C ALA A 21 -6.05 4.31 7.05
N SER A 22 -5.93 3.45 8.05
CA SER A 22 -6.54 3.66 9.36
C SER A 22 -5.66 3.09 10.45
N THR A 23 -5.70 3.69 11.63
CA THR A 23 -5.10 3.16 12.86
C THR A 23 -6.03 2.21 13.62
N ASP A 24 -7.34 2.23 13.30
CA ASP A 24 -8.33 1.30 13.85
C ASP A 24 -8.15 -0.12 13.27
N PRO A 25 -7.83 -1.13 14.10
CA PRO A 25 -7.54 -2.48 13.65
C PRO A 25 -8.71 -3.24 13.03
N PHE A 26 -9.95 -2.77 13.24
CA PHE A 26 -11.14 -3.38 12.67
C PHE A 26 -11.48 -2.85 11.27
N LYS A 27 -10.75 -1.84 10.78
CA LYS A 27 -10.95 -1.29 9.44
C LYS A 27 -10.02 -1.93 8.43
N TRP A 28 -10.55 -2.16 7.23
CA TRP A 28 -9.79 -2.67 6.08
C TRP A 28 -8.52 -1.87 5.80
N GLY A 29 -8.56 -0.54 5.95
CA GLY A 29 -7.39 0.31 5.78
C GLY A 29 -6.22 -0.03 6.70
N TYR A 30 -6.50 -0.42 7.94
CA TYR A 30 -5.48 -0.93 8.85
C TYR A 30 -5.01 -2.31 8.41
N MET A 31 -5.94 -3.23 8.19
CA MET A 31 -5.64 -4.64 7.88
C MET A 31 -4.75 -4.76 6.65
N ILE A 32 -5.06 -4.02 5.57
CA ILE A 32 -4.28 -4.02 4.32
C ILE A 32 -2.90 -3.40 4.54
N LEU A 33 -2.82 -2.24 5.18
CA LEU A 33 -1.54 -1.58 5.46
C LEU A 33 -0.64 -2.47 6.32
N ASN A 34 -1.20 -3.10 7.35
CA ASN A 34 -0.48 -4.03 8.21
C ASN A 34 -0.03 -5.27 7.44
N ALA A 35 -0.87 -5.84 6.57
CA ALA A 35 -0.50 -6.98 5.73
C ALA A 35 0.68 -6.66 4.79
N ILE A 36 0.67 -5.49 4.14
CA ILE A 36 1.77 -5.04 3.26
C ILE A 36 3.06 -4.86 4.06
N LYS A 37 2.99 -4.29 5.28
CA LYS A 37 4.16 -4.16 6.15
C LYS A 37 4.71 -5.53 6.57
N GLN A 38 3.82 -6.44 6.97
CA GLN A 38 4.20 -7.79 7.41
C GLN A 38 4.69 -8.69 6.27
N SER A 39 4.30 -8.43 5.02
CA SER A 39 4.81 -9.18 3.86
C SER A 39 6.26 -8.86 3.53
N GLY A 40 6.87 -7.85 4.18
CA GLY A 40 8.24 -7.43 3.91
C GLY A 40 8.40 -6.63 2.62
N PHE A 41 7.36 -5.87 2.21
CA PHE A 41 7.49 -4.98 1.07
C PHE A 41 8.59 -3.93 1.33
N GLU A 42 9.65 -3.95 0.53
CA GLU A 42 10.85 -3.14 0.73
C GLU A 42 10.71 -1.70 0.21
N GLY A 43 9.73 -1.45 -0.66
CA GLY A 43 9.49 -0.13 -1.23
C GLY A 43 8.81 0.83 -0.24
N PRO A 44 8.86 2.15 -0.49
CA PRO A 44 8.13 3.13 0.32
C PRO A 44 6.62 2.86 0.32
N ILE A 45 6.02 2.95 1.49
CA ILE A 45 4.57 2.84 1.70
C ILE A 45 4.05 4.19 2.19
N TYR A 46 3.04 4.73 1.52
CA TYR A 46 2.39 6.00 1.83
C TYR A 46 0.95 5.74 2.29
N PRO A 47 0.69 5.72 3.61
CA PRO A 47 -0.67 5.73 4.13
C PRO A 47 -1.35 7.06 3.76
N VAL A 48 -2.58 7.02 3.26
CA VAL A 48 -3.33 8.24 2.91
C VAL A 48 -4.66 8.24 3.65
N ASN A 49 -4.78 9.16 4.60
CA ASN A 49 -6.00 9.39 5.38
C ASN A 49 -6.15 10.90 5.65
N PRO A 50 -7.23 11.55 5.20
CA PRO A 50 -7.45 12.99 5.40
C PRO A 50 -7.55 13.44 6.87
N ARG A 51 -7.74 12.50 7.80
CA ARG A 51 -7.90 12.73 9.23
C ARG A 51 -6.72 12.21 10.04
N ALA A 52 -5.70 11.64 9.39
CA ALA A 52 -4.48 11.30 10.10
C ALA A 52 -3.70 12.59 10.40
N GLU A 53 -3.10 12.65 11.58
CA GLU A 53 -2.24 13.76 12.01
C GLU A 53 -0.79 13.57 11.55
N GLU A 54 -0.50 12.45 10.87
CA GLU A 54 0.80 12.05 10.31
C GLU A 54 0.69 11.74 8.81
#